data_AF-A0A961FNR0-F1
#
_entry.id   AF-A0A961FNR0-F1
#
_cell.length_a   1.000
_cell.length_b   1.000
_cell.length_c   1.000
_cell.angle_alpha   90.00
_cell.angle_beta   90.00
_cell.angle_gamma   90.00
#
_symmetry.space_group_name_H-M   'P 1'
#
loop_
_entity.id
_entity.type
_entity.pdbx_description
1 polymer ?
#
loop_
_entity_poly.entity_id
_entity_poly.type
_entity_poly.pdbx_seq_one_letter_code
_entity_poly.pdbx_strand_id
1 'polypeptide(L)'
;MSTSPFCRLCLALTLLLGVSFPSTGWTQSDEGKSNGVSSLGDLLNKVKDIKVPESVSNLPTQLTELKNAYLETAKTVEDLRIEVGALREEVEALKSENAELREAVGEKVASDSRSELLQPTEVAATELVKTYRESPESAAKQYNRRYLKVVGVIEGFETATQEIIMLLRSDSDTKIRCHIRRDASFHAEVAGTQDRVISRNDRSTLLAVGQPVAVVGTCDGMDLDLNLSNCRVEGLSERKAD
;
A
#
# COMPACT_ATOMS: atom_id res chain seq x y z
N MET A 1 -11.26 14.33 -0.82
CA MET A 1 -10.17 15.31 -1.01
C MET A 1 -9.05 14.91 -0.08
N SER A 2 -8.03 14.22 -0.61
CA SER A 2 -6.93 13.64 0.16
C SER A 2 -5.71 14.53 -0.02
N THR A 3 -5.30 15.21 1.05
CA THR A 3 -4.13 16.10 1.07
C THR A 3 -2.87 15.28 1.32
N SER A 4 -1.96 15.31 0.34
CA SER A 4 -0.68 14.61 0.31
C SER A 4 0.35 15.20 1.29
N PRO A 5 1.33 14.40 1.77
CA PRO A 5 2.27 14.77 2.84
C PRO A 5 3.40 15.74 2.43
N PHE A 6 3.39 16.26 1.19
CA PHE A 6 4.46 17.11 0.66
C PHE A 6 4.48 18.54 1.22
N CYS A 7 3.45 18.97 1.96
CA CYS A 7 3.35 20.35 2.44
C CYS A 7 4.10 20.64 3.76
N ARG A 8 4.68 19.63 4.42
CA ARG A 8 5.36 19.82 5.72
C ARG A 8 6.86 20.08 5.62
N LEU A 9 7.48 19.92 4.46
CA LEU A 9 8.94 20.07 4.31
C LEU A 9 9.37 21.52 3.99
N CYS A 10 8.49 22.37 3.46
CA CYS A 10 8.84 23.75 3.11
C CYS A 10 8.87 24.72 4.29
N LEU A 11 8.44 24.33 5.49
CA LEU A 11 8.36 25.24 6.64
C LEU A 11 9.60 25.20 7.56
N ALA A 12 10.58 24.35 7.29
CA ALA A 12 11.74 24.14 8.16
C ALA A 12 12.99 24.95 7.77
N LEU A 13 12.99 25.68 6.65
CA LEU A 13 14.20 26.31 6.11
C LEU A 13 14.34 27.83 6.38
N THR A 14 13.39 28.47 7.06
CA THR A 14 13.38 29.94 7.24
C THR A 14 13.74 30.43 8.65
N LEU A 15 14.26 29.58 9.53
CA LEU A 15 14.41 29.90 10.97
C LEU A 15 15.87 29.99 11.48
N LEU A 16 16.86 30.22 10.61
CA LEU A 16 18.29 30.18 10.98
C LEU A 16 19.13 31.40 10.58
N LEU A 17 18.53 32.59 10.47
CA LEU A 17 19.25 33.87 10.36
C LEU A 17 18.65 34.90 11.30
N GLY A 18 19.17 34.98 12.52
CA GLY A 18 18.71 35.90 13.55
C GLY A 18 19.71 36.07 14.69
N VAL A 19 20.98 36.38 14.37
CA VAL A 19 21.96 36.78 15.39
C VAL A 19 21.86 38.30 15.59
N SER A 20 21.21 38.68 16.69
CA SER A 20 21.09 40.06 17.17
C SER A 20 22.35 40.48 17.93
N PHE A 21 22.90 41.64 17.57
CA PHE A 21 23.93 42.34 18.33
C PHE A 21 23.32 42.99 19.58
N PRO A 22 23.90 42.82 20.80
CA PRO A 22 23.64 43.72 21.90
C PRO A 22 24.66 44.86 21.91
N SER A 23 24.15 46.08 21.74
CA SER A 23 24.78 47.33 22.10
C SER A 23 24.79 47.50 23.63
N THR A 24 25.96 47.67 24.22
CA THR A 24 26.12 48.19 25.59
C THR A 24 26.89 49.50 25.51
N GLY A 25 26.19 50.61 25.79
CA GLY A 25 26.79 51.90 26.07
C GLY A 25 26.54 52.28 27.52
N TRP A 26 27.60 52.61 28.27
CA TRP A 26 27.54 53.35 29.53
C TRP A 26 28.70 54.38 29.57
N THR A 27 28.29 55.66 29.52
CA THR A 27 28.75 56.89 30.22
C THR A 27 30.19 57.05 30.75
N GLN A 28 30.86 58.06 30.17
CA GLN A 28 31.33 59.35 30.75
C GLN A 28 32.23 59.40 32.02
N SER A 29 33.42 59.98 31.80
CA SER A 29 34.28 60.89 32.60
C SER A 29 34.70 60.55 34.04
N ASP A 30 36.02 60.52 34.24
CA ASP A 30 36.63 61.23 35.38
C ASP A 30 38.04 61.75 35.03
N GLU A 31 38.26 63.03 35.32
CA GLU A 31 39.55 63.72 35.21
C GLU A 31 40.43 63.36 36.41
N GLY A 32 41.65 62.89 36.14
CA GLY A 32 42.66 62.63 37.17
C GLY A 32 44.04 63.02 36.67
N LYS A 33 44.45 64.25 36.98
CA LYS A 33 45.79 64.81 36.75
C LYS A 33 46.78 64.16 37.72
N SER A 34 47.85 63.51 37.26
CA SER A 34 49.13 63.49 37.98
C SER A 34 50.30 63.21 37.05
N ASN A 35 51.27 64.12 37.10
CA ASN A 35 52.58 64.04 36.44
C ASN A 35 53.32 62.75 36.82
N GLY A 36 53.97 62.13 35.84
CA GLY A 36 54.98 61.09 36.07
C GLY A 36 55.51 60.61 34.73
N VAL A 37 56.80 60.80 34.48
CA VAL A 37 57.52 60.37 33.27
C VAL A 37 57.22 58.90 33.02
N SER A 38 56.37 58.59 32.05
CA SER A 38 56.10 57.21 31.63
C SER A 38 57.38 56.68 30.97
N SER A 39 58.16 55.96 31.76
CA SER A 39 59.41 55.34 31.34
C SER A 39 59.17 54.46 30.12
N LEU A 40 60.14 54.41 29.20
CA LEU A 40 60.19 53.43 28.11
C LEU A 40 59.96 51.99 28.62
N GLY A 41 60.33 51.71 29.88
CA GLY A 41 60.04 50.43 30.56
C GLY A 41 58.56 50.16 30.80
N ASP A 42 57.74 51.17 31.11
CA ASP A 42 56.30 51.01 31.32
C ASP A 42 55.55 50.78 30.00
N LEU A 43 56.02 51.40 28.91
CA LEU A 43 55.52 51.12 27.57
C LEU A 43 55.94 49.73 27.07
N LEU A 44 57.18 49.30 27.34
CA LEU A 44 57.67 47.98 26.98
C LEU A 44 56.93 46.87 27.75
N ASN A 45 56.61 47.11 29.03
CA ASN A 45 55.81 46.19 29.83
C ASN A 45 54.36 46.16 29.33
N LYS A 46 53.73 47.31 29.04
CA LYS A 46 52.41 47.33 28.40
C LYS A 46 52.37 46.59 27.07
N VAL A 47 53.39 46.72 26.21
CA VAL A 47 53.47 46.01 24.92
C VAL A 47 53.70 44.51 25.11
N LYS A 48 54.48 44.10 26.12
CA LYS A 48 54.60 42.69 26.51
C LYS A 48 53.29 42.11 27.06
N ASP A 49 52.48 42.96 27.71
CA ASP A 49 51.18 42.60 28.27
C ASP A 49 50.03 42.71 27.26
N ILE A 50 50.25 43.23 26.05
CA ILE A 50 49.33 43.04 24.91
C ILE A 50 49.47 41.59 24.44
N LYS A 51 48.92 40.68 25.25
CA LYS A 51 48.70 39.31 24.86
C LYS A 51 47.56 39.32 23.84
N VAL A 52 47.87 38.98 22.60
CA VAL A 52 46.85 38.83 21.55
C VAL A 52 45.78 37.89 22.12
N PRO A 53 44.51 38.32 22.22
CA PRO A 53 43.46 37.49 22.81
C PRO A 53 43.43 36.14 22.08
N GLU A 54 43.28 35.04 22.81
CA GLU A 54 43.20 33.69 22.21
C GLU A 54 42.08 33.59 21.15
N SER A 55 41.06 34.44 21.27
CA SER A 55 40.00 34.63 20.29
C SER A 55 40.52 35.04 18.91
N VAL A 56 41.63 35.80 18.84
CA VAL A 56 42.24 36.25 17.58
C VAL A 56 43.24 35.22 17.06
N SER A 57 43.92 34.48 17.94
CA SER A 57 44.85 33.40 17.52
C SER A 57 44.14 32.20 16.90
N ASN A 58 42.87 31.97 17.25
CA ASN A 58 42.06 30.85 16.77
C ASN A 58 41.17 31.20 15.56
N LEU A 59 41.12 32.47 15.13
CA LEU A 59 40.38 32.88 13.92
C LEU A 59 40.87 32.19 12.63
N PRO A 60 42.19 32.02 12.39
CA PRO A 60 42.67 31.37 11.16
C PRO A 60 42.24 29.90 11.05
N THR A 61 42.21 29.17 12.17
CA THR A 61 41.76 27.78 12.21
C THR A 61 40.26 27.68 11.98
N GLN A 62 39.46 28.51 12.68
CA GLN A 62 38.01 28.58 12.47
C GLN A 62 37.63 28.97 11.03
N LEU A 63 38.37 29.90 10.42
CA LEU A 63 38.15 30.30 9.03
C LEU A 63 38.46 29.15 8.07
N THR A 64 39.48 28.36 8.37
CA THR A 64 39.87 27.19 7.57
C THR A 64 38.83 26.07 7.70
N GLU A 65 38.36 25.80 8.92
CA GLU A 65 37.29 24.83 9.19
C GLU A 65 35.99 25.22 8.49
N LEU A 66 35.59 26.49 8.59
CA LEU A 66 34.39 27.01 7.93
C LEU A 66 34.50 26.93 6.40
N LYS A 67 35.69 27.23 5.84
CA LYS A 67 35.94 27.10 4.40
C LYS A 67 35.82 25.64 3.95
N ASN A 68 36.35 24.70 4.72
CA ASN A 68 36.25 23.28 4.41
C ASN A 68 34.80 22.79 4.49
N ALA A 69 34.06 23.17 5.53
CA ALA A 69 32.63 22.86 5.66
C ALA A 69 31.80 23.46 4.51
N TYR A 70 32.12 24.67 4.07
CA TYR A 70 31.48 25.29 2.90
C TYR A 70 31.76 24.51 1.61
N LEU A 71 33.00 24.04 1.41
CA LEU A 71 33.34 23.25 0.22
C LEU A 71 32.68 21.87 0.24
N GLU A 72 32.57 21.23 1.40
CA GLU A 72 31.85 19.95 1.54
C GLU A 72 30.36 20.13 1.29
N THR A 73 29.73 21.14 1.89
CA THR A 73 28.31 21.43 1.63
C THR A 73 28.06 21.76 0.16
N ALA A 74 28.92 22.54 -0.50
CA ALA A 74 28.82 22.80 -1.93
C ALA A 74 28.87 21.52 -2.79
N LYS A 75 29.74 20.56 -2.43
CA LYS A 75 29.79 19.24 -3.10
C LYS A 75 28.49 18.47 -2.89
N THR A 76 28.01 18.36 -1.65
CA THR A 76 26.76 17.63 -1.36
C THR A 76 25.55 18.23 -2.10
N VAL A 77 25.50 19.56 -2.25
CA VAL A 77 24.43 20.22 -3.01
C VAL A 77 24.50 19.86 -4.50
N GLU A 78 25.70 19.73 -5.05
CA GLU A 78 25.87 19.36 -6.46
C GLU A 78 25.52 17.88 -6.68
N ASP A 79 25.95 16.98 -5.78
CA ASP A 79 25.59 15.56 -5.84
C ASP A 79 24.06 15.39 -5.77
N LEU A 80 23.39 16.08 -4.84
CA LEU A 80 21.93 16.06 -4.72
C LEU A 80 21.23 16.62 -5.96
N ARG A 81 21.81 17.61 -6.64
CA ARG A 81 21.25 18.13 -7.91
C ARG A 81 21.30 17.08 -9.00
N ILE A 82 22.40 16.34 -9.11
CA ILE A 82 22.56 15.26 -10.08
C ILE A 82 21.54 14.14 -9.79
N GLU A 83 21.41 13.72 -8.53
CA GLU A 83 20.43 12.70 -8.12
C GLU A 83 18.99 13.12 -8.42
N VAL A 84 18.62 14.37 -8.11
CA VAL A 84 17.28 14.90 -8.42
C VAL A 84 17.04 14.95 -9.93
N GLY A 85 18.09 15.23 -10.73
CA GLY A 85 18.02 15.15 -12.20
C GLY A 85 17.68 13.74 -12.68
N ALA A 86 18.44 12.74 -12.23
CA ALA A 86 18.23 11.34 -12.59
C ALA A 86 16.84 10.83 -12.17
N LEU A 87 16.39 11.15 -10.96
CA LEU A 87 15.06 10.76 -10.47
C LEU A 87 13.93 11.39 -11.30
N ARG A 88 14.10 12.62 -11.80
CA ARG A 88 13.10 13.24 -12.69
C ARG A 88 13.00 12.50 -14.03
N GLU A 89 14.13 12.10 -14.60
CA GLU A 89 14.15 11.31 -15.83
C GLU A 89 13.48 9.95 -15.64
N GLU A 90 13.77 9.26 -14.53
CA GLU A 90 13.13 7.99 -14.18
C GLU A 90 11.60 8.14 -14.01
N VAL A 91 11.15 9.20 -13.34
CA VAL A 91 9.71 9.48 -13.19
C VAL A 91 9.02 9.72 -14.54
N GLU A 92 9.65 10.43 -15.47
CA GLU A 92 9.08 10.64 -16.80
C GLU A 92 9.06 9.35 -17.63
N ALA A 93 10.10 8.52 -17.55
CA ALA A 93 10.11 7.20 -18.17
C ALA A 93 8.98 6.31 -17.65
N LEU A 94 8.81 6.24 -16.33
CA LEU A 94 7.73 5.47 -15.70
C LEU A 94 6.34 5.99 -16.06
N LYS A 95 6.17 7.30 -16.23
CA LYS A 95 4.91 7.88 -16.71
C LYS A 95 4.59 7.45 -18.14
N SER A 96 5.59 7.44 -19.02
CA SER A 96 5.44 6.98 -20.41
C SER A 96 5.05 5.50 -20.45
N GLU A 97 5.78 4.64 -19.74
CA GLU A 97 5.49 3.22 -19.67
C GLU A 97 4.07 2.95 -19.13
N ASN A 98 3.65 3.69 -18.10
CA ASN A 98 2.30 3.56 -17.55
C ASN A 98 1.22 4.04 -18.54
N ALA A 99 1.49 5.05 -19.35
CA ALA A 99 0.59 5.49 -20.41
C ALA A 99 0.42 4.41 -21.49
N GLU A 100 1.54 3.84 -21.96
CA GLU A 100 1.55 2.74 -22.94
C GLU A 100 0.82 1.50 -22.41
N LEU A 101 1.06 1.12 -21.14
CA LEU A 101 0.35 0.02 -20.51
C LEU A 101 -1.16 0.27 -20.39
N ARG A 102 -1.57 1.50 -20.08
CA ARG A 102 -3.00 1.86 -20.04
C ARG A 102 -3.64 1.78 -21.42
N GLU A 103 -2.94 2.22 -22.46
CA GLU A 103 -3.42 2.13 -23.84
C GLU A 103 -3.54 0.66 -24.28
N ALA A 104 -2.52 -0.15 -24.04
CA ALA A 104 -2.53 -1.58 -24.35
C ALA A 104 -3.62 -2.35 -23.59
N VAL A 105 -3.89 -2.00 -22.33
CA VAL A 105 -5.01 -2.57 -21.57
C VAL A 105 -6.35 -2.06 -22.09
N GLY A 106 -6.46 -0.77 -22.41
CA GLY A 106 -7.67 -0.17 -22.98
C GLY A 106 -8.05 -0.80 -24.31
N GLU A 107 -7.07 -1.04 -25.18
CA GLU A 107 -7.27 -1.69 -26.48
C GLU A 107 -7.71 -3.15 -26.31
N LYS A 108 -7.07 -3.92 -25.41
CA LYS A 108 -7.48 -5.31 -25.10
C LYS A 108 -8.90 -5.40 -24.53
N VAL A 109 -9.27 -4.48 -23.65
CA VAL A 109 -10.62 -4.45 -23.04
C VAL A 109 -11.68 -3.96 -24.03
N ALA A 110 -11.28 -3.17 -25.04
CA ALA A 110 -12.16 -2.73 -26.11
C ALA A 110 -12.33 -3.81 -27.19
N SER A 111 -11.28 -4.57 -27.50
CA SER A 111 -11.32 -5.68 -28.47
C SER A 111 -12.05 -6.90 -27.93
N ASP A 112 -11.81 -7.23 -26.66
CA ASP A 112 -12.49 -8.31 -25.94
C ASP A 112 -13.68 -7.70 -25.23
N SER A 113 -14.79 -7.54 -25.96
CA SER A 113 -16.08 -7.00 -25.50
C SER A 113 -16.25 -7.16 -23.99
N ARG A 114 -16.15 -6.08 -23.23
CA ARG A 114 -16.22 -6.08 -21.76
C ARG A 114 -17.40 -6.88 -21.19
N SER A 115 -18.49 -7.01 -21.94
CA SER A 115 -19.64 -7.86 -21.66
C SER A 115 -19.38 -9.37 -21.72
N GLU A 116 -18.46 -9.84 -22.57
CA GLU A 116 -18.04 -11.25 -22.67
C GLU A 116 -17.01 -11.61 -21.58
N LEU A 117 -16.12 -10.68 -21.21
CA LEU A 117 -15.19 -10.86 -20.09
C LEU A 117 -15.89 -10.87 -18.72
N LEU A 118 -17.07 -10.26 -18.62
CA LEU A 118 -17.85 -10.17 -17.38
C LEU A 118 -18.86 -11.30 -17.22
N GLN A 119 -19.13 -12.08 -18.28
CA GLN A 119 -20.04 -13.22 -18.16
C GLN A 119 -19.25 -14.44 -17.71
N PRO A 120 -19.53 -14.98 -16.49
CA PRO A 120 -18.88 -16.19 -16.04
C PRO A 120 -19.19 -17.32 -17.03
N THR A 121 -18.16 -18.07 -17.41
CA THR A 121 -18.34 -19.24 -18.28
C THR A 121 -19.26 -20.23 -17.58
N GLU A 122 -20.39 -20.53 -18.20
CA GLU A 122 -21.37 -21.48 -17.68
C GLU A 122 -20.93 -22.91 -17.99
N VAL A 123 -20.80 -23.74 -16.95
CA VAL A 123 -20.34 -25.13 -17.06
C VAL A 123 -21.21 -26.00 -16.16
N ALA A 124 -21.62 -27.18 -16.64
CA ALA A 124 -22.31 -28.15 -15.81
C ALA A 124 -21.35 -28.78 -14.79
N ALA A 125 -21.82 -29.03 -13.57
CA ALA A 125 -21.02 -29.67 -12.52
C ALA A 125 -20.42 -31.02 -12.97
N THR A 126 -21.23 -31.85 -13.63
CA THR A 126 -20.79 -33.15 -14.15
C THR A 126 -19.72 -33.02 -15.23
N GLU A 127 -19.88 -32.05 -16.13
CA GLU A 127 -18.92 -31.77 -17.21
C GLU A 127 -17.59 -31.26 -16.65
N LEU A 128 -17.64 -30.32 -15.70
CA LEU A 128 -16.44 -29.75 -15.08
C LEU A 128 -15.58 -30.84 -14.42
N VAL A 129 -16.20 -31.71 -13.62
CA VAL A 129 -15.50 -32.83 -12.98
C VAL A 129 -14.98 -33.83 -14.01
N LYS A 130 -15.75 -34.11 -15.07
CA LYS A 130 -15.31 -34.98 -16.16
C LYS A 130 -14.07 -34.43 -16.86
N THR A 131 -14.02 -33.14 -17.20
CA THR A 131 -12.87 -32.54 -17.87
C THR A 131 -11.60 -32.61 -17.02
N TYR A 132 -11.72 -32.33 -15.70
CA TYR A 132 -10.59 -32.45 -14.78
C TYR A 132 -10.09 -33.89 -14.61
N ARG A 133 -10.98 -34.88 -14.69
CA ARG A 133 -10.60 -36.31 -14.65
C ARG A 133 -9.93 -36.79 -15.93
N GLU A 134 -10.45 -36.38 -17.09
CA GLU A 134 -9.90 -36.77 -18.38
C GLU A 134 -8.56 -36.10 -18.67
N SER A 135 -8.42 -34.81 -18.30
CA SER A 135 -7.22 -34.03 -18.59
C SER A 135 -6.98 -32.93 -17.53
N PRO A 136 -6.36 -33.25 -16.39
CA PRO A 136 -6.18 -32.28 -15.31
C PRO A 136 -5.33 -31.08 -15.73
N GLU A 137 -4.31 -31.27 -16.57
CA GLU A 137 -3.47 -30.17 -17.05
C GLU A 137 -4.21 -29.20 -17.98
N SER A 138 -5.04 -29.73 -18.89
CA SER A 138 -5.84 -28.92 -19.80
C SER A 138 -6.96 -28.21 -19.05
N ALA A 139 -7.65 -28.93 -18.16
CA ALA A 139 -8.69 -28.37 -17.30
C ALA A 139 -8.14 -27.26 -16.40
N ALA A 140 -6.96 -27.45 -15.81
CA ALA A 140 -6.30 -26.41 -15.02
C ALA A 140 -5.98 -25.17 -15.86
N LYS A 141 -5.47 -25.32 -17.09
CA LYS A 141 -5.24 -24.17 -17.98
C LYS A 141 -6.55 -23.45 -18.34
N GLN A 142 -7.63 -24.21 -18.51
CA GLN A 142 -8.93 -23.68 -18.94
C GLN A 142 -9.70 -23.01 -17.80
N TYR A 143 -9.71 -23.61 -16.61
CA TYR A 143 -10.62 -23.27 -15.53
C TYR A 143 -9.94 -22.72 -14.27
N ASN A 144 -8.67 -23.06 -14.00
CA ASN A 144 -8.01 -22.65 -12.77
C ASN A 144 -7.89 -21.12 -12.69
N ARG A 145 -8.23 -20.56 -11.52
CA ARG A 145 -8.32 -19.13 -11.22
C ARG A 145 -9.28 -18.35 -12.12
N ARG A 146 -10.16 -19.04 -12.85
CA ARG A 146 -11.22 -18.40 -13.64
C ARG A 146 -12.51 -18.31 -12.85
N TYR A 147 -13.28 -17.27 -13.18
CA TYR A 147 -14.61 -17.06 -12.63
C TYR A 147 -15.63 -17.84 -13.47
N LEU A 148 -16.29 -18.82 -12.85
CA LEU A 148 -17.18 -19.76 -13.51
C LEU A 148 -18.57 -19.70 -12.90
N LYS A 149 -19.57 -20.01 -13.73
CA LYS A 149 -20.94 -20.28 -13.29
C LYS A 149 -21.16 -21.78 -13.42
N VAL A 150 -21.21 -22.46 -12.28
CA VAL A 150 -21.39 -23.91 -12.22
C VAL A 150 -22.84 -24.23 -11.93
N VAL A 151 -23.48 -24.95 -12.85
CA VAL A 151 -24.86 -25.41 -12.68
C VAL A 151 -24.86 -26.87 -12.26
N GLY A 152 -25.53 -27.19 -11.16
CA GLY A 152 -25.54 -28.54 -10.59
C GLY A 152 -26.72 -28.78 -9.66
N VAL A 153 -26.79 -30.00 -9.14
CA VAL A 153 -27.78 -30.39 -8.14
C VAL A 153 -27.10 -30.47 -6.78
N ILE A 154 -27.71 -29.89 -5.75
CA ILE A 154 -27.15 -29.93 -4.40
C ILE A 154 -27.19 -31.37 -3.88
N GLU A 155 -26.05 -31.88 -3.45
CA GLU A 155 -25.93 -33.18 -2.80
C GLU A 155 -25.95 -33.06 -1.27
N GLY A 156 -25.36 -31.99 -0.72
CA GLY A 156 -25.25 -31.81 0.71
C GLY A 156 -24.68 -30.45 1.09
N PHE A 157 -24.65 -30.20 2.40
CA PHE A 157 -24.05 -29.01 2.99
C PHE A 157 -23.14 -29.41 4.13
N GLU A 158 -21.97 -28.80 4.21
CA GLU A 158 -21.09 -28.85 5.38
C GLU A 158 -20.97 -27.45 5.99
N THR A 159 -20.77 -27.40 7.29
CA THR A 159 -20.63 -26.13 8.02
C THR A 159 -19.22 -26.00 8.56
N ALA A 160 -18.50 -24.96 8.15
CA ALA A 160 -17.19 -24.57 8.69
C ALA A 160 -17.34 -23.26 9.45
N THR A 161 -16.43 -22.88 10.35
CA THR A 161 -16.60 -21.75 11.30
C THR A 161 -17.13 -20.45 10.69
N GLN A 162 -16.66 -20.06 9.49
CA GLN A 162 -17.04 -18.82 8.81
C GLN A 162 -17.65 -19.04 7.40
N GLU A 163 -17.83 -20.30 7.00
CA GLU A 163 -18.24 -20.64 5.64
C GLU A 163 -19.30 -21.74 5.65
N ILE A 164 -20.15 -21.73 4.64
CA ILE A 164 -21.03 -22.84 4.30
C ILE A 164 -20.46 -23.47 3.04
N ILE A 165 -20.16 -24.76 3.10
CA ILE A 165 -19.64 -25.51 1.97
C ILE A 165 -20.83 -26.24 1.36
N MET A 166 -21.22 -25.84 0.16
CA MET A 166 -22.24 -26.54 -0.60
C MET A 166 -21.58 -27.59 -1.49
N LEU A 167 -22.08 -28.82 -1.44
CA LEU A 167 -21.60 -29.92 -2.26
C LEU A 167 -22.54 -30.08 -3.46
N LEU A 168 -22.00 -29.96 -4.68
CA LEU A 168 -22.76 -30.27 -5.89
C LEU A 168 -22.47 -31.71 -6.32
N ARG A 169 -23.54 -32.42 -6.69
CA ARG A 169 -23.49 -33.78 -7.20
C ARG A 169 -22.76 -33.80 -8.55
N SER A 170 -21.87 -34.77 -8.70
CA SER A 170 -21.34 -35.19 -10.00
C SER A 170 -21.70 -36.66 -10.27
N ASP A 171 -21.49 -37.14 -11.50
CA ASP A 171 -21.69 -38.55 -11.86
C ASP A 171 -20.61 -39.48 -11.26
N SER A 172 -19.81 -38.94 -10.36
CA SER A 172 -18.62 -39.58 -9.85
C SER A 172 -18.41 -39.31 -8.37
N ASP A 173 -17.51 -40.06 -7.73
CA ASP A 173 -17.20 -39.88 -6.32
C ASP A 173 -16.55 -38.52 -5.99
N THR A 174 -16.09 -37.77 -6.99
CA THR A 174 -15.53 -36.42 -6.80
C THR A 174 -16.66 -35.42 -6.68
N LYS A 175 -16.67 -34.63 -5.62
CA LYS A 175 -17.67 -33.59 -5.40
C LYS A 175 -17.12 -32.23 -5.78
N ILE A 176 -18.02 -31.30 -6.07
CA ILE A 176 -17.67 -29.89 -6.21
C ILE A 176 -18.00 -29.20 -4.89
N ARG A 177 -16.98 -28.65 -4.24
CA ARG A 177 -17.08 -27.95 -2.97
C ARG A 177 -17.15 -26.45 -3.25
N CYS A 178 -18.34 -25.89 -3.06
CA CYS A 178 -18.57 -24.45 -3.22
C CYS A 178 -18.48 -23.75 -1.87
N HIS A 179 -17.43 -22.95 -1.67
CA HIS A 179 -17.19 -22.20 -0.44
C HIS A 179 -17.94 -20.87 -0.45
N ILE A 180 -19.02 -20.79 0.32
CA ILE A 180 -19.83 -19.58 0.48
C ILE A 180 -19.49 -18.94 1.82
N ARG A 181 -18.98 -17.71 1.79
CA ARG A 181 -18.64 -16.97 3.01
C ARG A 181 -19.89 -16.49 3.71
N ARG A 182 -19.91 -16.62 5.04
CA ARG A 182 -20.91 -16.00 5.89
C ARG A 182 -20.47 -14.58 6.19
N ASP A 183 -20.95 -13.64 5.39
CA ASP A 183 -20.72 -12.22 5.59
C ASP A 183 -21.99 -11.52 6.09
N ALA A 184 -21.91 -10.20 6.29
CA ALA A 184 -23.04 -9.38 6.72
C ALA A 184 -24.19 -9.31 5.70
N SER A 185 -24.04 -9.90 4.51
CA SER A 185 -25.07 -9.96 3.48
C SER A 185 -25.71 -11.35 3.34
N PHE A 186 -25.14 -12.37 4.00
CA PHE A 186 -25.59 -13.76 3.94
C PHE A 186 -25.72 -14.37 5.34
N HIS A 187 -26.86 -14.13 5.97
CA HIS A 187 -27.26 -14.64 7.28
C HIS A 187 -27.93 -16.00 7.17
N ALA A 188 -27.24 -16.97 6.57
CA ALA A 188 -27.74 -18.32 6.43
C ALA A 188 -27.12 -19.28 7.46
N GLU A 189 -27.87 -20.34 7.78
CA GLU A 189 -27.43 -21.44 8.64
C GLU A 189 -27.82 -22.78 8.03
N VAL A 190 -26.94 -23.77 8.13
CA VAL A 190 -27.25 -25.15 7.73
C VAL A 190 -28.06 -25.78 8.84
N ALA A 191 -29.29 -26.20 8.55
CA ALA A 191 -30.10 -26.96 9.49
C ALA A 191 -29.56 -28.39 9.53
N GLY A 192 -28.68 -28.67 10.50
CA GLY A 192 -27.82 -29.87 10.53
C GLY A 192 -28.50 -31.23 10.48
N THR A 193 -29.83 -31.32 10.61
CA THR A 193 -30.59 -32.57 10.50
C THR A 193 -31.55 -32.62 9.30
N GLN A 194 -31.59 -31.57 8.49
CA GLN A 194 -32.68 -31.35 7.52
C GLN A 194 -32.19 -31.11 6.09
N ASP A 195 -30.89 -31.29 5.81
CA ASP A 195 -30.31 -31.20 4.47
C ASP A 195 -30.72 -29.92 3.73
N ARG A 196 -30.78 -28.81 4.49
CA ARG A 196 -31.23 -27.52 4.00
C ARG A 196 -30.50 -26.36 4.63
N VAL A 197 -30.39 -25.28 3.88
CA VAL A 197 -29.92 -23.99 4.34
C VAL A 197 -31.13 -23.12 4.63
N ILE A 198 -31.20 -22.58 5.83
CA ILE A 198 -32.27 -21.70 6.29
C ILE A 198 -31.73 -20.29 6.50
N SER A 199 -32.55 -19.29 6.20
CA SER A 199 -32.29 -17.90 6.56
C SER A 199 -32.43 -17.73 8.07
N ARG A 200 -31.49 -17.03 8.71
CA ARG A 200 -31.56 -16.73 10.15
C ARG A 200 -32.62 -15.70 10.48
N ASN A 201 -32.99 -14.84 9.53
CA ASN A 201 -33.90 -13.72 9.76
C ASN A 201 -35.35 -14.18 9.88
N ASP A 202 -35.81 -15.01 8.95
CA ASP A 202 -37.20 -15.43 8.81
C ASP A 202 -37.40 -16.95 8.95
N ARG A 203 -36.32 -17.72 9.15
CA ARG A 203 -36.32 -19.19 9.21
C ARG A 203 -36.85 -19.87 7.93
N SER A 204 -36.91 -19.15 6.81
CA SER A 204 -37.31 -19.72 5.53
C SER A 204 -36.21 -20.63 4.96
N THR A 205 -36.62 -21.68 4.24
CA THR A 205 -35.67 -22.53 3.51
C THR A 205 -35.16 -21.78 2.28
N LEU A 206 -33.86 -21.51 2.26
CA LEU A 206 -33.17 -20.88 1.13
C LEU A 206 -32.77 -21.91 0.08
N LEU A 207 -32.22 -23.04 0.53
CA LEU A 207 -31.74 -24.12 -0.33
C LEU A 207 -32.01 -25.48 0.31
N ALA A 208 -32.24 -26.50 -0.52
CA ALA A 208 -32.40 -27.88 -0.07
C ALA A 208 -31.60 -28.85 -0.94
N VAL A 209 -31.19 -29.99 -0.36
CA VAL A 209 -30.60 -31.09 -1.12
C VAL A 209 -31.57 -31.58 -2.20
N GLY A 210 -31.04 -31.89 -3.38
CA GLY A 210 -31.81 -32.27 -4.57
C GLY A 210 -32.28 -31.08 -5.41
N GLN A 211 -32.14 -29.84 -4.93
CA GLN A 211 -32.49 -28.65 -5.70
C GLN A 211 -31.42 -28.34 -6.77
N PRO A 212 -31.83 -28.04 -8.02
CA PRO A 212 -30.91 -27.51 -9.02
C PRO A 212 -30.54 -26.07 -8.68
N VAL A 213 -29.26 -25.74 -8.78
CA VAL A 213 -28.73 -24.42 -8.46
C VAL A 213 -27.66 -24.00 -9.45
N ALA A 214 -27.52 -22.70 -9.63
CA ALA A 214 -26.38 -22.08 -10.30
C ALA A 214 -25.53 -21.37 -9.25
N VAL A 215 -24.26 -21.73 -9.19
CA VAL A 215 -23.29 -21.14 -8.26
C VAL A 215 -22.21 -20.46 -9.07
N VAL A 216 -21.94 -19.20 -8.78
CA VAL A 216 -20.88 -18.44 -9.44
C VAL A 216 -19.72 -18.29 -8.46
N GLY A 217 -18.50 -18.61 -8.88
CA GLY A 217 -17.33 -18.58 -8.02
C GLY A 217 -16.03 -18.70 -8.80
N THR A 218 -14.90 -18.59 -8.10
CA THR A 218 -13.57 -18.79 -8.68
C THR A 218 -13.16 -20.24 -8.51
N CYS A 219 -12.75 -20.91 -9.60
CA CYS A 219 -12.24 -22.27 -9.52
C CYS A 219 -10.80 -22.28 -9.05
N ASP A 220 -10.52 -22.97 -7.94
CA ASP A 220 -9.16 -23.09 -7.38
C ASP A 220 -8.42 -24.33 -7.89
N GLY A 221 -9.11 -25.15 -8.69
CA GLY A 221 -8.60 -26.41 -9.22
C GLY A 221 -9.16 -27.63 -8.50
N MET A 222 -8.53 -28.77 -8.77
CA MET A 222 -8.92 -30.07 -8.25
C MET A 222 -7.76 -30.64 -7.41
N ASP A 223 -8.05 -30.92 -6.14
CA ASP A 223 -7.19 -31.71 -5.27
C ASP A 223 -7.80 -33.12 -5.16
N LEU A 224 -8.44 -33.44 -4.03
CA LEU A 224 -9.30 -34.61 -3.87
C LEU A 224 -10.69 -34.35 -4.48
N ASP A 225 -11.22 -33.16 -4.20
CA ASP A 225 -12.46 -32.60 -4.71
C ASP A 225 -12.16 -31.33 -5.52
N LEU A 226 -13.12 -30.91 -6.35
CA LEU A 226 -13.01 -29.66 -7.09
C LEU A 226 -13.49 -28.50 -6.21
N ASN A 227 -12.62 -27.53 -5.98
CA ASN A 227 -12.89 -26.43 -5.05
C ASN A 227 -13.26 -25.16 -5.82
N LEU A 228 -14.36 -24.54 -5.42
CA LEU A 228 -14.76 -23.20 -5.85
C LEU A 228 -14.73 -22.26 -4.64
N SER A 229 -13.94 -21.20 -4.71
CA SER A 229 -13.89 -20.14 -3.69
C SER A 229 -14.73 -18.92 -4.07
N ASN A 230 -15.01 -18.09 -3.07
CA ASN A 230 -15.79 -16.85 -3.21
C ASN A 230 -17.14 -17.10 -3.92
N CYS A 231 -17.78 -18.21 -3.56
CA CYS A 231 -19.01 -18.63 -4.22
C CYS A 231 -20.19 -17.77 -3.81
N ARG A 232 -21.07 -17.52 -4.79
CA ARG A 232 -22.37 -16.90 -4.60
C ARG A 232 -23.42 -17.69 -5.38
N VAL A 233 -24.55 -17.96 -4.75
CA VAL A 233 -25.67 -18.65 -5.40
C VAL A 233 -26.47 -17.64 -6.20
N GLU A 234 -26.67 -17.91 -7.48
CA GLU A 234 -27.45 -17.05 -8.37
C GLU A 234 -28.93 -17.09 -7.99
N GLY A 235 -29.60 -15.94 -8.02
CA GLY A 235 -31.00 -15.81 -7.61
C GLY A 235 -31.23 -15.81 -6.10
N LEU A 236 -30.19 -16.06 -5.30
CA LEU A 236 -30.29 -16.01 -3.84
C LEU A 236 -29.88 -14.62 -3.36
N SER A 237 -30.90 -13.82 -3.03
CA SER A 237 -30.72 -12.54 -2.33
C SER A 237 -31.55 -12.61 -1.05
N GLU A 238 -30.88 -12.51 0.09
CA GLU A 238 -31.59 -12.37 1.35
C GLU A 238 -32.28 -11.00 1.36
N ARG A 239 -33.57 -10.99 1.66
CA ARG A 239 -34.25 -9.73 1.97
C ARG A 239 -33.60 -9.18 3.24
N LYS A 240 -33.04 -7.98 3.12
CA LYS A 240 -32.60 -7.20 4.27
C LYS A 240 -33.84 -7.01 5.16
N ALA A 241 -33.73 -7.36 6.44
CA ALA A 241 -34.78 -6.98 7.39
C ALA A 241 -34.75 -5.46 7.49
N ASP A 242 -35.83 -4.81 7.04
CA ASP A 242 -36.05 -3.37 7.17
C ASP A 242 -36.22 -2.96 8.64
#